data_AF-A0A6G1D4D1-F1
#
_entry.id   AF-A0A6G1D4D1-F1
#
_cell.length_a   1.000
_cell.length_b   1.000
_cell.length_c   1.000
_cell.angle_alpha   90.00
_cell.angle_beta   90.00
_cell.angle_gamma   90.00
#
_symmetry.space_group_name_H-M   'P 1'
#
loop_
_entity.id
_entity.type
_entity.pdbx_description
1 polymer ?
#
loop_
_entity_poly.entity_id
_entity_poly.type
_entity_poly.pdbx_seq_one_letter_code
_entity_poly.pdbx_strand_id
1 'polypeptide(L)'
;MAARPRLTAVQCQKRDGGARPVRRRLADYLHEEKEKAMEHYREIISVDDGCLYAEATEMSARVCLAAKDALVMASHVMHSAELNLAAPNEVSAETIHRTVRMYVNVFLAAADDSYHRKVSKGTVASFLGALRGLAAVSHILLEDAMEAVSHRLPRDSLSEYAFNSDVKDMYAEFERQMSELECEVRPALAPEMCKMAFPIIVRGTKITATIVMLMVDRRKRALEKAHGKMLHA
;
A
#
# COMPACT_ATOMS: atom_id res chain seq x y z
N MET A 1 -9.34 -76.71 7.83
CA MET A 1 -9.55 -75.85 6.65
C MET A 1 -10.15 -74.53 7.11
N ALA A 2 -9.36 -73.46 7.16
CA ALA A 2 -9.79 -72.06 7.10
C ALA A 2 -8.51 -71.22 6.93
N ALA A 3 -8.37 -70.58 5.77
CA ALA A 3 -7.15 -69.95 5.30
C ALA A 3 -6.96 -68.54 5.86
N ARG A 4 -5.73 -68.19 6.26
CA ARG A 4 -5.28 -66.81 6.52
C ARG A 4 -5.01 -66.10 5.19
N PRO A 5 -5.45 -64.86 4.99
CA PRO A 5 -4.87 -63.99 3.97
C PRO A 5 -3.73 -63.16 4.56
N ARG A 6 -2.53 -63.33 4.01
CA ARG A 6 -1.41 -62.37 4.07
C ARG A 6 -1.44 -61.56 2.78
N LEU A 7 -1.64 -60.25 2.83
CA LEU A 7 -1.34 -59.32 1.73
C LEU A 7 -0.95 -57.96 2.33
N THR A 8 0.36 -57.72 2.44
CA THR A 8 1.18 -56.75 1.66
C THR A 8 0.94 -55.29 2.00
N ALA A 9 1.86 -54.75 2.82
CA ALA A 9 2.07 -53.32 2.98
C ALA A 9 2.56 -52.72 1.64
N VAL A 10 1.80 -51.76 1.12
CA VAL A 10 2.20 -50.95 -0.04
C VAL A 10 3.18 -49.89 0.45
N GLN A 11 4.45 -50.10 0.11
CA GLN A 11 5.51 -49.14 0.33
C GLN A 11 5.45 -48.08 -0.78
N CYS A 12 4.84 -46.93 -0.51
CA CYS A 12 4.87 -45.78 -1.41
C CYS A 12 6.16 -44.99 -1.18
N GLN A 13 7.15 -45.29 -2.03
CA GLN A 13 8.30 -44.45 -2.29
C GLN A 13 7.82 -43.12 -2.89
N LYS A 14 8.11 -41.97 -2.26
CA LYS A 14 7.91 -40.67 -2.90
C LYS A 14 9.06 -39.71 -2.60
N ARG A 15 9.97 -39.69 -3.58
CA ARG A 15 10.88 -38.62 -4.05
C ARG A 15 11.24 -37.54 -3.03
N ASP A 16 12.50 -37.61 -2.59
CA ASP A 16 13.34 -36.45 -2.31
C ASP A 16 13.40 -35.55 -3.56
N GLY A 17 12.52 -34.55 -3.57
CA GLY A 17 12.61 -33.39 -4.44
C GLY A 17 12.89 -32.19 -3.57
N GLY A 18 14.15 -32.03 -3.16
CA GLY A 18 14.64 -30.85 -2.47
C GLY A 18 14.54 -29.61 -3.36
N ALA A 19 13.34 -29.06 -3.50
CA ALA A 19 13.15 -27.72 -3.97
C ALA A 19 13.57 -26.79 -2.83
N ARG A 20 14.80 -26.26 -2.91
CA ARG A 20 15.16 -25.03 -2.22
C ARG A 20 14.02 -24.04 -2.41
N PRO A 21 13.62 -23.26 -1.39
CA PRO A 21 12.62 -22.23 -1.58
C PRO A 21 13.18 -21.30 -2.64
N VAL A 22 12.59 -21.37 -3.83
CA VAL A 22 12.74 -20.36 -4.86
C VAL A 22 12.40 -19.07 -4.13
N ARG A 23 13.40 -18.21 -3.89
CA ARG A 23 13.16 -16.82 -3.53
C ARG A 23 12.15 -16.33 -4.57
N ARG A 24 10.87 -16.26 -4.20
CA ARG A 24 9.84 -15.60 -5.00
C ARG A 24 10.47 -14.27 -5.37
N ARG A 25 10.70 -14.02 -6.66
CA ARG A 25 10.85 -12.64 -7.10
C ARG A 25 9.64 -11.94 -6.51
N LEU A 26 9.87 -10.95 -5.64
CA LEU A 26 8.81 -10.08 -5.15
C LEU A 26 7.98 -9.72 -6.39
N ALA A 27 6.74 -10.21 -6.47
CA ALA A 27 5.90 -9.92 -7.61
C ALA A 27 5.69 -8.41 -7.58
N ASP A 28 6.13 -7.68 -8.61
CA ASP A 28 5.97 -6.23 -8.64
C ASP A 28 4.48 -5.90 -8.75
N TYR A 29 3.80 -5.83 -7.61
CA TYR A 29 2.37 -5.55 -7.55
C TYR A 29 2.11 -4.23 -8.25
N LEU A 30 1.05 -4.23 -9.06
CA LEU A 30 0.54 -3.06 -9.74
C LEU A 30 1.46 -2.54 -10.85
N HIS A 31 2.30 -3.40 -11.45
CA HIS A 31 3.21 -2.99 -12.53
C HIS A 31 2.46 -2.36 -13.72
N GLU A 32 1.40 -3.02 -14.20
CA GLU A 32 0.59 -2.54 -15.33
C GLU A 32 -0.10 -1.22 -14.99
N GLU A 33 -0.61 -1.07 -13.77
CA GLU A 33 -1.27 0.13 -13.29
C GLU A 33 -0.29 1.31 -13.16
N LYS A 34 0.91 1.07 -12.65
CA LYS A 34 1.98 2.08 -12.57
C LYS A 34 2.39 2.53 -13.98
N GLU A 35 2.55 1.59 -14.92
CA GLU A 35 2.90 1.91 -16.30
C GLU A 35 1.78 2.67 -17.00
N LYS A 36 0.50 2.32 -16.79
CA LYS A 36 -0.63 3.09 -17.33
C LYS A 36 -0.61 4.55 -16.87
N ALA A 37 -0.39 4.80 -15.57
CA ALA A 37 -0.27 6.17 -15.06
C ALA A 37 0.93 6.93 -15.67
N MET A 38 2.04 6.22 -15.92
CA MET A 38 3.22 6.79 -16.57
C MET A 38 3.04 7.03 -18.07
N GLU A 39 2.26 6.19 -18.76
CA GLU A 39 1.89 6.39 -20.16
C GLU A 39 1.14 7.70 -20.34
N HIS A 40 0.11 7.94 -19.52
CA HIS A 40 -0.61 9.22 -19.49
C HIS A 40 0.31 10.41 -19.24
N TYR A 41 1.23 10.28 -18.29
CA TYR A 41 2.23 11.31 -18.02
C TYR A 41 3.07 11.61 -19.28
N ARG A 42 3.62 10.58 -19.94
CA ARG A 42 4.47 10.72 -21.13
C ARG A 42 3.71 11.35 -22.28
N GLU A 43 2.46 10.97 -22.49
CA GLU A 43 1.62 11.54 -23.53
C GLU A 43 1.33 13.03 -23.27
N ILE A 44 0.95 13.41 -22.05
CA ILE A 44 0.70 14.81 -21.68
C ILE A 44 1.92 15.70 -21.96
N ILE A 45 3.12 15.26 -21.56
CA ILE A 45 4.33 16.07 -21.76
C ILE A 45 4.84 16.06 -23.22
N SER A 46 4.37 15.13 -24.05
CA SER A 46 4.75 15.05 -25.46
C SER A 46 3.98 16.02 -26.35
N VAL A 47 2.87 16.57 -25.85
CA VAL A 47 2.03 17.54 -26.57
C VAL A 47 2.69 18.92 -26.50
N ASP A 48 2.98 19.51 -27.66
CA ASP A 48 3.34 20.92 -27.76
C ASP A 48 2.07 21.79 -27.70
N ASP A 49 1.66 22.09 -26.47
CA ASP A 49 0.51 22.94 -26.17
C ASP A 49 0.80 24.46 -26.36
N GLY A 50 2.03 24.83 -26.76
CA GLY A 50 2.50 26.21 -26.80
C GLY A 50 2.47 26.90 -25.43
N CYS A 51 2.69 28.22 -25.40
CA CYS A 51 2.77 28.97 -24.13
C CYS A 51 1.41 29.18 -23.43
N LEU A 52 0.28 28.96 -24.12
CA LEU A 52 -1.06 29.27 -23.60
C LEU A 52 -1.57 28.23 -22.61
N TYR A 53 -1.18 26.96 -22.73
CA TYR A 53 -1.65 25.88 -21.86
C TYR A 53 -0.55 25.16 -21.08
N ALA A 54 0.71 25.59 -21.20
CA ALA A 54 1.87 24.97 -20.55
C ALA A 54 1.67 24.72 -19.04
N GLU A 55 1.09 25.68 -18.31
CA GLU A 55 0.83 25.53 -16.86
C GLU A 55 -0.20 24.43 -16.58
N ALA A 56 -1.30 24.37 -17.34
CA ALA A 56 -2.34 23.36 -17.17
C ALA A 56 -1.82 21.96 -17.52
N THR A 57 -1.01 21.85 -18.57
CA THR A 57 -0.35 20.61 -19.01
C THR A 57 0.60 20.09 -17.94
N GLU A 58 1.42 20.97 -17.37
CA GLU A 58 2.30 20.62 -16.25
C GLU A 58 1.49 20.14 -15.03
N MET A 59 0.41 20.84 -14.66
CA MET A 59 -0.43 20.45 -13.53
C MET A 59 -1.05 19.06 -13.74
N SER A 60 -1.57 18.77 -14.94
CA SER A 60 -2.11 17.44 -15.26
C SER A 60 -1.04 16.35 -15.20
N ALA A 61 0.13 16.60 -15.79
CA ALA A 61 1.23 15.64 -15.75
C ALA A 61 1.63 15.28 -14.30
N ARG A 62 1.64 16.26 -13.39
CA ARG A 62 1.98 16.02 -11.98
C ARG A 62 0.93 15.23 -11.21
N VAL A 63 -0.35 15.28 -11.59
CA VAL A 63 -1.38 14.41 -11.01
C VAL A 63 -1.16 12.96 -11.42
N CYS A 64 -0.77 12.69 -12.68
CA CYS A 64 -0.38 11.34 -13.11
C CYS A 64 0.82 10.80 -12.33
N LEU A 65 1.83 11.64 -12.06
CA LEU A 65 2.97 11.27 -11.20
C LEU A 65 2.53 10.94 -9.77
N ALA A 66 1.65 11.77 -9.18
CA ALA A 66 1.13 11.52 -7.84
C ALA A 66 0.32 10.22 -7.76
N ALA A 67 -0.49 9.92 -8.78
CA ALA A 67 -1.20 8.65 -8.88
C ALA A 67 -0.21 7.47 -8.96
N LYS A 68 0.85 7.57 -9.75
CA LYS A 68 1.90 6.55 -9.82
C LYS A 68 2.61 6.37 -8.48
N ASP A 69 2.92 7.45 -7.76
CA ASP A 69 3.53 7.33 -6.42
C ASP A 69 2.57 6.69 -5.41
N ALA A 70 1.26 6.98 -5.50
CA ALA A 70 0.25 6.30 -4.70
C ALA A 70 0.13 4.79 -5.04
N LEU A 71 0.27 4.42 -6.31
CA LEU A 71 0.34 3.01 -6.73
C LEU A 71 1.61 2.30 -6.22
N VAL A 72 2.74 3.00 -6.15
CA VAL A 72 3.96 2.49 -5.51
C VAL A 72 3.73 2.23 -4.02
N MET A 73 3.11 3.17 -3.31
CA MET A 73 2.73 2.96 -1.91
C MET A 73 1.80 1.74 -1.75
N ALA A 74 0.77 1.64 -2.59
CA ALA A 74 -0.16 0.51 -2.58
C ALA A 74 0.56 -0.84 -2.76
N SER A 75 1.51 -0.89 -3.69
CA SER A 75 2.36 -2.06 -3.93
C SER A 75 3.19 -2.45 -2.69
N HIS A 76 3.75 -1.47 -1.97
CA HIS A 76 4.46 -1.71 -0.71
C HIS A 76 3.55 -2.27 0.39
N VAL A 77 2.32 -1.74 0.50
CA VAL A 77 1.33 -2.23 1.47
C VAL A 77 0.91 -3.68 1.15
N MET A 78 0.67 -3.99 -0.13
CA MET A 78 0.34 -5.35 -0.56
C MET A 78 1.46 -6.34 -0.25
N HIS A 79 2.72 -5.96 -0.47
CA HIS A 79 3.87 -6.76 -0.06
C HIS A 79 3.98 -6.93 1.46
N SER A 80 3.74 -5.85 2.22
CA SER A 80 3.80 -5.87 3.68
C SER A 80 2.75 -6.83 4.29
N ALA A 81 1.61 -6.98 3.63
CA ALA A 81 0.56 -7.92 4.02
C ALA A 81 1.00 -9.39 3.88
N GLU A 82 1.90 -9.72 2.96
CA GLU A 82 2.40 -11.09 2.77
C GLU A 82 3.36 -11.54 3.88
N LEU A 83 3.83 -10.61 4.74
CA LEU A 83 4.77 -10.90 5.83
C LEU A 83 4.11 -11.51 7.08
N ASN A 84 2.81 -11.77 7.05
CA ASN A 84 2.03 -12.31 8.18
C ASN A 84 2.68 -13.56 8.79
N LEU A 85 2.59 -13.68 10.12
CA LEU A 85 3.11 -14.80 10.90
C LEU A 85 2.13 -16.00 11.00
N ALA A 86 1.01 -15.93 10.29
CA ALA A 86 -0.12 -16.86 10.39
C ALA A 86 -0.68 -16.94 11.82
N ALA A 87 -0.69 -15.81 12.54
CA ALA A 87 -1.34 -15.74 13.84
C ALA A 87 -2.88 -15.77 13.68
N PRO A 88 -3.64 -16.31 14.67
CA PRO A 88 -5.09 -16.51 14.52
C PRO A 88 -5.90 -15.25 14.23
N ASN A 89 -5.41 -14.07 14.64
CA ASN A 89 -6.11 -12.79 14.54
C ASN A 89 -5.58 -11.89 13.42
N GLU A 90 -4.55 -12.30 12.67
CA GLU A 90 -3.98 -11.47 11.60
C GLU A 90 -4.95 -11.34 10.41
N VAL A 91 -5.13 -10.12 9.91
CA VAL A 91 -5.91 -9.90 8.69
C VAL A 91 -5.22 -10.60 7.52
N SER A 92 -5.99 -11.40 6.78
CA SER A 92 -5.44 -12.16 5.65
C SER A 92 -4.90 -11.25 4.54
N ALA A 93 -3.80 -11.65 3.91
CA ALA A 93 -3.22 -10.90 2.79
C ALA A 93 -4.23 -10.71 1.64
N GLU A 94 -5.10 -11.69 1.40
CA GLU A 94 -6.16 -11.60 0.38
C GLU A 94 -7.16 -10.47 0.69
N THR A 95 -7.59 -10.35 1.95
CA THR A 95 -8.47 -9.26 2.39
C THR A 95 -7.80 -7.91 2.16
N ILE A 96 -6.51 -7.80 2.50
CA ILE A 96 -5.74 -6.57 2.30
C ILE A 96 -5.62 -6.24 0.81
N HIS A 97 -5.25 -7.22 -0.02
CA HIS A 97 -5.11 -7.04 -1.47
C HIS A 97 -6.43 -6.57 -2.10
N ARG A 98 -7.56 -7.17 -1.70
CA ARG A 98 -8.89 -6.75 -2.18
C ARG A 98 -9.24 -5.32 -1.77
N THR A 99 -8.95 -4.94 -0.53
CA THR A 99 -9.19 -3.56 -0.05
C THR A 99 -8.29 -2.56 -0.76
N VAL A 100 -6.99 -2.85 -0.89
CA VAL A 100 -6.03 -1.98 -1.57
C VAL A 100 -6.38 -1.82 -3.05
N ARG A 101 -6.86 -2.87 -3.73
CA ARG A 101 -7.37 -2.79 -5.12
C ARG A 101 -8.47 -1.74 -5.30
N MET A 102 -9.32 -1.50 -4.29
CA MET A 102 -10.34 -0.46 -4.38
C MET A 102 -9.70 0.94 -4.44
N TYR A 103 -8.63 1.18 -3.68
CA TYR A 103 -7.88 2.45 -3.71
C TYR A 103 -7.06 2.61 -4.99
N VAL A 104 -6.47 1.53 -5.50
CA VAL A 104 -5.78 1.49 -6.80
C VAL A 104 -6.69 1.99 -7.92
N ASN A 105 -7.93 1.53 -7.96
CA ASN A 105 -8.90 1.97 -8.98
C ASN A 105 -9.18 3.47 -8.90
N VAL A 106 -9.17 4.05 -7.69
CA VAL A 106 -9.35 5.49 -7.50
C VAL A 106 -8.13 6.27 -7.99
N PHE A 107 -6.91 5.80 -7.72
CA PHE A 107 -5.70 6.45 -8.21
C PHE A 107 -5.62 6.44 -9.74
N LEU A 108 -5.99 5.32 -10.36
CA LEU A 108 -6.08 5.22 -11.82
C LEU A 108 -7.17 6.13 -12.40
N ALA A 109 -8.34 6.17 -11.77
CA ALA A 109 -9.41 7.07 -12.20
C ALA A 109 -8.97 8.54 -12.14
N ALA A 110 -8.20 8.94 -11.12
CA ALA A 110 -7.67 10.30 -11.04
C ALA A 110 -6.61 10.58 -12.12
N ALA A 111 -5.77 9.61 -12.47
CA ALA A 111 -4.84 9.73 -13.59
C ALA A 111 -5.61 9.86 -14.93
N ASP A 112 -6.64 9.04 -15.13
CA ASP A 112 -7.52 9.10 -16.31
C ASP A 112 -8.25 10.46 -16.38
N ASP A 113 -8.83 10.94 -15.28
CA ASP A 113 -9.48 12.26 -15.20
C ASP A 113 -8.50 13.39 -15.51
N SER A 114 -7.27 13.28 -15.03
CA SER A 114 -6.23 14.28 -15.28
C SER A 114 -5.79 14.32 -16.73
N TYR A 115 -5.58 13.15 -17.32
CA TYR A 115 -5.27 12.99 -18.75
C TYR A 115 -6.35 13.59 -19.64
N HIS A 116 -7.62 13.32 -19.33
CA HIS A 116 -8.77 13.86 -20.08
C HIS A 116 -9.15 15.30 -19.70
N ARG A 117 -8.38 15.99 -18.84
CA ARG A 117 -8.66 17.35 -18.36
C ARG A 117 -10.04 17.49 -17.68
N LYS A 118 -10.46 16.45 -16.94
CA LYS A 118 -11.76 16.31 -16.25
C LYS A 118 -11.66 16.29 -14.73
N VAL A 119 -10.51 16.69 -14.16
CA VAL A 119 -10.31 16.69 -12.70
C VAL A 119 -11.38 17.52 -12.03
N SER A 120 -12.13 16.87 -11.14
CA SER A 120 -13.24 17.47 -10.42
C SER A 120 -12.96 17.51 -8.92
N LYS A 121 -13.81 18.23 -8.18
CA LYS A 121 -13.82 18.15 -6.72
C LYS A 121 -14.01 16.71 -6.21
N GLY A 122 -14.83 15.92 -6.91
CA GLY A 122 -15.05 14.51 -6.60
C GLY A 122 -13.80 13.66 -6.82
N THR A 123 -13.03 13.96 -7.88
CA THR A 123 -11.73 13.33 -8.15
C THR A 123 -10.77 13.56 -7.00
N VAL A 124 -10.61 14.82 -6.54
CA VAL A 124 -9.72 15.16 -5.42
C VAL A 124 -10.17 14.50 -4.13
N ALA A 125 -11.46 14.58 -3.79
CA ALA A 125 -11.99 13.99 -2.55
C ALA A 125 -11.83 12.47 -2.52
N SER A 126 -12.09 11.79 -3.64
CA SER A 126 -11.91 10.33 -3.76
C SER A 126 -10.43 9.97 -3.61
N PHE A 127 -9.53 10.74 -4.25
CA PHE A 127 -8.10 10.51 -4.16
C PHE A 127 -7.58 10.64 -2.71
N LEU A 128 -7.96 11.71 -2.00
CA LEU A 128 -7.61 11.91 -0.59
C LEU A 128 -8.22 10.82 0.31
N GLY A 129 -9.45 10.39 0.03
CA GLY A 129 -10.08 9.28 0.73
C GLY A 129 -9.34 7.95 0.53
N ALA A 130 -8.89 7.66 -0.68
CA ALA A 130 -8.09 6.47 -1.01
C ALA A 130 -6.71 6.50 -0.33
N LEU A 131 -6.07 7.67 -0.24
CA LEU A 131 -4.83 7.85 0.50
C LEU A 131 -5.01 7.57 2.01
N ARG A 132 -6.08 8.08 2.63
CA ARG A 132 -6.41 7.76 4.03
C ARG A 132 -6.68 6.27 4.23
N GLY A 133 -7.44 5.67 3.31
CA GLY A 133 -7.70 4.23 3.33
C GLY A 133 -6.40 3.42 3.32
N LEU A 134 -5.43 3.82 2.49
CA LEU A 134 -4.13 3.17 2.42
C LEU A 134 -3.31 3.34 3.71
N ALA A 135 -3.35 4.52 4.32
CA ALA A 135 -2.74 4.77 5.62
C ALA A 135 -3.37 3.91 6.73
N ALA A 136 -4.71 3.84 6.78
CA ALA A 136 -5.45 3.03 7.74
C ALA A 136 -5.11 1.53 7.61
N VAL A 137 -5.08 1.00 6.39
CA VAL A 137 -4.66 -0.39 6.13
C VAL A 137 -3.24 -0.64 6.64
N SER A 138 -2.33 0.29 6.40
CA SER A 138 -0.94 0.19 6.85
C SER A 138 -0.82 0.23 8.38
N HIS A 139 -1.65 1.04 9.04
CA HIS A 139 -1.74 1.12 10.50
C HIS A 139 -2.25 -0.19 11.10
N ILE A 140 -3.34 -0.74 10.56
CA ILE A 140 -3.89 -2.05 10.97
C ILE A 140 -2.83 -3.14 10.85
N LEU A 141 -2.13 -3.19 9.71
CA LEU A 141 -1.04 -4.15 9.53
C LEU A 141 0.04 -3.97 10.60
N LEU A 142 0.47 -2.74 10.91
CA LEU A 142 1.46 -2.54 11.97
C LEU A 142 0.94 -3.03 13.33
N GLU A 143 -0.30 -2.70 13.70
CA GLU A 143 -0.91 -3.13 14.96
C GLU A 143 -1.01 -4.66 15.06
N ASP A 144 -1.50 -5.34 14.01
CA ASP A 144 -1.56 -6.80 13.92
C ASP A 144 -0.19 -7.44 14.14
N ALA A 145 0.85 -6.90 13.48
CA ALA A 145 2.21 -7.40 13.62
C ALA A 145 2.71 -7.22 15.07
N MET A 146 2.41 -6.08 15.70
CA MET A 146 2.82 -5.82 17.07
C MET A 146 2.10 -6.74 18.06
N GLU A 147 0.81 -7.00 17.88
CA GLU A 147 0.05 -7.97 18.68
C GLU A 147 0.64 -9.38 18.52
N ALA A 148 0.88 -9.82 17.29
CA ALA A 148 1.46 -11.13 17.00
C ALA A 148 2.87 -11.31 17.60
N VAL A 149 3.70 -10.27 17.56
CA VAL A 149 5.03 -10.26 18.19
C VAL A 149 4.91 -10.31 19.72
N SER A 150 3.96 -9.60 20.32
CA SER A 150 3.76 -9.56 21.77
C SER A 150 3.37 -10.91 22.37
N HIS A 151 2.65 -11.74 21.62
CA HIS A 151 2.31 -13.10 22.04
C HIS A 151 3.50 -14.07 21.96
N ARG A 152 4.54 -13.74 21.18
CA ARG A 152 5.68 -14.63 20.90
C ARG A 152 6.96 -14.25 21.63
N LEU A 153 7.09 -13.02 22.15
CA LEU A 153 8.29 -12.52 22.82
C LEU A 153 8.03 -12.11 24.27
N PRO A 154 8.97 -12.32 25.21
CA PRO A 154 8.88 -11.81 26.58
C PRO A 154 8.75 -10.28 26.63
N ARG A 155 8.06 -9.77 27.65
CA ARG A 155 7.73 -8.33 27.81
C ARG A 155 8.96 -7.41 27.81
N ASP A 156 10.10 -7.89 28.33
CA ASP A 156 11.36 -7.12 28.36
C ASP A 156 11.99 -6.98 26.97
N SER A 157 11.72 -7.93 26.06
CA SER A 157 12.07 -7.80 24.64
C SER A 157 11.13 -6.83 23.90
N LEU A 158 10.03 -6.35 24.50
CA LEU A 158 9.09 -5.39 23.86
C LEU A 158 9.34 -3.94 24.30
N SER A 159 10.19 -3.69 25.30
CA SER A 159 10.53 -2.33 25.74
C SER A 159 11.58 -1.66 24.85
N GLU A 160 12.52 -2.46 24.28
CA GLU A 160 13.45 -2.03 23.22
C GLU A 160 12.73 -1.53 21.95
N TYR A 161 11.43 -1.78 21.87
CA TYR A 161 10.63 -1.62 20.69
C TYR A 161 10.01 -0.21 20.67
N ALA A 162 9.55 0.36 21.80
CA ALA A 162 8.99 1.74 21.88
C ALA A 162 8.15 2.17 20.64
N PHE A 163 7.49 1.22 19.96
CA PHE A 163 7.27 1.31 18.50
C PHE A 163 6.00 2.06 18.11
N ASN A 164 5.12 2.38 19.07
CA ASN A 164 3.74 2.78 18.79
C ASN A 164 3.32 4.15 19.34
N SER A 165 4.03 4.74 20.31
CA SER A 165 3.59 6.03 20.87
C SER A 165 3.72 7.14 19.83
N ASP A 166 4.85 7.19 19.14
CA ASP A 166 5.10 8.17 18.08
C ASP A 166 4.27 7.92 16.81
N VAL A 167 3.98 6.66 16.46
CA VAL A 167 3.11 6.37 15.31
C VAL A 167 1.69 6.88 15.52
N LYS A 168 1.14 6.75 16.73
CA LYS A 168 -0.20 7.26 17.03
C LYS A 168 -0.28 8.78 16.89
N ASP A 169 0.70 9.48 17.44
CA ASP A 169 0.77 10.94 17.33
C ASP A 169 0.99 11.38 15.88
N MET A 170 1.86 10.70 15.15
CA MET A 170 2.08 10.96 13.72
C MET A 170 0.85 10.62 12.86
N TYR A 171 0.09 9.58 13.20
CA TYR A 171 -1.14 9.21 12.50
C TYR A 171 -2.26 10.22 12.78
N ALA A 172 -2.37 10.71 14.02
CA ALA A 172 -3.29 11.80 14.35
C ALA A 172 -2.94 13.10 13.61
N GLU A 173 -1.65 13.44 13.52
CA GLU A 173 -1.17 14.57 12.73
C GLU A 173 -1.44 14.38 11.23
N PHE A 174 -1.25 13.16 10.71
CA PHE A 174 -1.61 12.80 9.34
C PHE A 174 -3.10 13.05 9.06
N GLU A 175 -4.00 12.55 9.91
CA GLU A 175 -5.45 12.76 9.74
C GLU A 175 -5.80 14.25 9.78
N ARG A 176 -5.20 15.00 10.71
CA ARG A 176 -5.36 16.45 10.82
C ARG A 176 -4.96 17.15 9.52
N GLN A 177 -3.77 16.86 8.99
CA GLN A 177 -3.28 17.45 7.73
C GLN A 177 -4.16 17.08 6.53
N MET A 178 -4.63 15.83 6.44
CA MET A 178 -5.53 15.42 5.36
C MET A 178 -6.89 16.13 5.45
N SER A 179 -7.41 16.36 6.67
CA SER A 179 -8.65 17.12 6.88
C SER A 179 -8.49 18.60 6.52
N GLU A 180 -7.32 19.20 6.77
CA GLU A 180 -7.01 20.54 6.28
C GLU A 180 -7.06 20.63 4.76
N LEU A 181 -6.45 19.66 4.06
CA LEU A 181 -6.49 19.59 2.59
C LEU A 181 -7.92 19.50 2.06
N GLU A 182 -8.79 18.69 2.68
CA GLU A 182 -10.20 18.61 2.26
C GLU A 182 -10.97 19.91 2.53
N CYS A 183 -10.68 20.58 3.65
CA CYS A 183 -11.24 21.89 3.96
C CYS A 183 -10.84 22.94 2.92
N GLU A 184 -9.60 22.91 2.42
CA GLU A 184 -9.10 23.78 1.34
C GLU A 184 -9.87 23.55 0.03
N VAL A 185 -10.20 22.29 -0.31
CA VAL A 185 -10.98 21.95 -1.53
C VAL A 185 -12.45 22.33 -1.40
N ARG A 186 -13.01 22.30 -0.19
CA ARG A 186 -14.46 22.41 0.02
C ARG A 186 -15.11 23.68 -0.57
N PRO A 187 -14.55 24.90 -0.41
CA PRO A 187 -15.15 26.12 -0.95
C PRO A 187 -14.84 26.36 -2.44
N ALA A 188 -13.95 25.58 -3.06
CA ALA A 188 -13.47 25.82 -4.41
C ALA A 188 -14.58 25.78 -5.48
N LEU A 189 -14.56 26.76 -6.39
CA LEU A 189 -15.43 26.79 -7.56
C LEU A 189 -14.84 25.96 -8.70
N ALA A 190 -15.70 25.47 -9.61
CA ALA A 190 -15.28 24.62 -10.73
C ALA A 190 -14.11 25.17 -11.58
N PRO A 191 -14.04 26.48 -11.92
CA PRO A 191 -12.93 27.04 -12.68
C PRO A 191 -11.59 27.05 -11.91
N GLU A 192 -11.65 27.07 -10.57
CA GLU A 192 -10.49 27.10 -9.69
C GLU A 192 -9.97 25.69 -9.38
N MET A 193 -10.79 24.66 -9.63
CA MET A 193 -10.45 23.28 -9.31
C MET A 193 -9.19 22.79 -10.01
N CYS A 194 -8.95 23.14 -11.28
CA CYS A 194 -7.72 22.72 -11.97
C CYS A 194 -6.46 23.26 -11.27
N LYS A 195 -6.52 24.48 -10.73
CA LYS A 195 -5.40 25.12 -10.03
C LYS A 195 -5.21 24.59 -8.61
N MET A 196 -6.30 24.24 -7.92
CA MET A 196 -6.26 23.74 -6.54
C MET A 196 -6.07 22.23 -6.44
N ALA A 197 -6.58 21.44 -7.39
CA ALA A 197 -6.54 19.98 -7.34
C ALA A 197 -5.10 19.44 -7.37
N PHE A 198 -4.26 19.99 -8.25
CA PHE A 198 -2.85 19.58 -8.37
C PHE A 198 -2.08 19.73 -7.04
N PRO A 199 -1.96 20.92 -6.42
CA PRO A 199 -1.16 21.08 -5.21
C PRO A 199 -1.69 20.23 -4.05
N ILE A 200 -3.01 20.05 -3.97
CA ILE A 200 -3.65 19.28 -2.92
C ILE A 200 -3.40 17.78 -3.09
N ILE A 201 -3.56 17.23 -4.29
CA ILE A 201 -3.27 15.82 -4.59
C ILE A 201 -1.79 15.51 -4.31
N VAL A 202 -0.87 16.37 -4.76
CA VAL A 202 0.56 16.16 -4.53
C VAL A 202 0.93 16.26 -3.07
N ARG A 203 0.40 17.25 -2.34
CA ARG A 203 0.66 17.41 -0.91
C ARG A 203 0.11 16.24 -0.11
N GLY A 204 -1.13 15.82 -0.38
CA GLY A 204 -1.73 14.62 0.22
C GLY A 204 -0.87 13.38 -0.02
N THR A 205 -0.44 13.15 -1.26
CA THR A 205 0.41 12.00 -1.61
C THR A 205 1.72 11.97 -0.81
N LYS A 206 2.40 13.12 -0.67
CA LYS A 206 3.66 13.22 0.10
C LYS A 206 3.46 12.96 1.59
N ILE A 207 2.39 13.52 2.17
CA ILE A 207 2.03 13.33 3.57
C ILE A 207 1.74 11.85 3.85
N THR A 208 0.92 11.22 3.00
CA THR A 208 0.62 9.79 3.09
C THR A 208 1.87 8.92 2.92
N ALA A 209 2.75 9.24 1.97
CA ALA A 209 3.98 8.49 1.75
C ALA A 209 4.86 8.44 2.99
N THR A 210 4.98 9.56 3.69
CA THR A 210 5.79 9.65 4.91
C THR A 210 5.30 8.68 5.98
N ILE A 211 3.99 8.67 6.26
CA ILE A 211 3.42 7.82 7.32
C ILE A 211 3.32 6.34 6.89
N VAL A 212 2.89 6.07 5.65
CA VAL A 212 2.74 4.69 5.13
C VAL A 212 4.07 3.97 5.09
N MET A 213 5.11 4.60 4.53
CA MET A 213 6.43 3.96 4.42
C MET A 213 7.05 3.71 5.79
N LEU A 214 6.87 4.64 6.74
CA LEU A 214 7.30 4.44 8.11
C LEU A 214 6.63 3.21 8.75
N MET A 215 5.31 3.06 8.60
CA MET A 215 4.56 1.93 9.16
C MET A 215 4.96 0.60 8.51
N VAL A 216 5.12 0.57 7.18
CA VAL A 216 5.61 -0.60 6.44
C VAL A 216 7.00 -1.02 6.91
N ASP A 217 7.93 -0.08 7.05
CA ASP A 217 9.29 -0.36 7.49
C ASP A 217 9.35 -0.86 8.94
N ARG A 218 8.56 -0.26 9.84
CA ARG A 218 8.46 -0.70 11.24
C ARG A 218 7.91 -2.11 11.33
N ARG A 219 6.82 -2.40 10.61
CA ARG A 219 6.23 -3.72 10.56
C ARG A 219 7.23 -4.75 10.05
N LYS A 220 7.90 -4.47 8.94
CA LYS A 220 8.94 -5.35 8.39
C LYS A 220 10.03 -5.67 9.43
N ARG A 221 10.58 -4.64 10.09
CA ARG A 221 11.60 -4.82 11.14
C ARG A 221 11.08 -5.63 12.34
N ALA A 222 9.84 -5.40 12.78
CA ALA A 222 9.24 -6.14 13.88
C ALA A 222 9.12 -7.64 13.54
N LEU A 223 8.63 -7.94 12.35
CA LEU A 223 8.42 -9.30 11.86
C LEU A 223 9.74 -10.05 11.58
N GLU A 224 10.73 -9.40 10.94
CA GLU A 224 12.04 -10.01 10.69
C GLU A 224 12.76 -10.41 12.00
N LYS A 225 12.72 -9.54 13.01
CA LYS A 225 13.32 -9.84 14.33
C LYS A 225 12.60 -10.97 15.05
N ALA A 226 11.27 -11.04 14.95
CA ALA A 226 10.49 -12.14 15.54
C ALA A 226 10.85 -13.48 14.87
N HIS A 227 10.99 -13.53 13.55
CA HIS A 227 11.48 -14.72 12.85
C HIS A 227 12.90 -15.10 13.26
N GLY A 228 13.81 -14.13 13.39
CA GLY A 228 15.19 -14.38 13.83
C GLY A 228 15.25 -14.99 15.24
N LYS A 229 14.45 -14.49 16.18
CA LYS A 229 14.40 -15.04 17.55
C LYS A 229 13.76 -16.43 17.61
N MET A 230 12.79 -16.74 16.74
CA MET A 230 12.18 -18.09 16.66
C MET A 230 13.13 -19.16 16.10
N LEU A 231 14.12 -18.79 15.28
CA LEU A 231 15.11 -19.74 14.73
C LEU A 231 16.25 -20.06 15.72
N HIS A 232 16.37 -19.29 16.80
CA HIS A 232 17.41 -19.42 17.81
C HIS A 232 16.87 -19.83 19.20
N ALA A 233 15.56 -20.08 19.30
CA ALA A 233 14.89 -20.65 20.48
C ALA A 233 14.67 -22.16 20.29
#